data_AF-A0A7R9UL62-F1
#
_entry.id   AF-A0A7R9UL62-F1
#
_cell.length_a   1.000
_cell.length_b   1.000
_cell.length_c   1.000
_cell.angle_alpha   90.00
_cell.angle_beta   90.00
_cell.angle_gamma   90.00
#
_symmetry.space_group_name_H-M   'P 1'
#
loop_
_entity.id
_entity.type
_entity.pdbx_description
1 polymer ?
#
loop_
_entity_poly.entity_id
_entity_poly.type
_entity_poly.pdbx_seq_one_letter_code
_entity_poly.pdbx_strand_id
1 'polypeptide(L)'
;RDGSKADILVSELLGSLGDNELSPECLDGAQHLLHPHGLSVPASYTSHLSPLSSAKAWAEVRKMADAGGAGGGGGAFECLYVVRLHAHALLAPAQPLFRFEHPDTALFEHPDTA
;
A
#
# COMPACT_ATOMS: atom_id res chain seq x y z
N ARG A 1 31.58 -14.71 9.04
CA ARG A 1 31.57 -14.08 7.70
C ARG A 1 31.06 -12.68 7.95
N ASP A 2 31.91 -11.67 7.80
CA ASP A 2 31.43 -10.32 7.50
C ASP A 2 30.47 -10.47 6.31
N GLY A 3 29.17 -10.28 6.57
CA GLY A 3 28.12 -10.56 5.61
C GLY A 3 28.13 -9.46 4.57
N SER A 4 28.53 -9.77 3.34
CA SER A 4 28.44 -8.82 2.22
C SER A 4 27.00 -8.32 2.13
N LYS A 5 26.81 -7.01 2.36
CA LYS A 5 25.53 -6.33 2.13
C LYS A 5 25.11 -6.48 0.66
N ALA A 6 23.82 -6.46 0.40
CA ALA A 6 23.27 -6.56 -0.95
C ALA A 6 23.55 -5.28 -1.74
N ASP A 7 23.95 -5.40 -3.01
CA ASP A 7 24.04 -4.24 -3.92
C ASP A 7 22.66 -3.84 -4.46
N ILE A 8 21.75 -4.80 -4.60
CA ILE A 8 20.38 -4.59 -5.06
C ILE A 8 19.42 -5.41 -4.20
N LEU A 9 18.40 -4.76 -3.65
CA LEU A 9 17.28 -5.39 -2.97
C LEU A 9 16.08 -5.37 -3.92
N VAL A 10 15.58 -6.56 -4.30
CA VAL A 10 14.40 -6.70 -5.17
C VAL A 10 13.25 -7.25 -4.36
N SER A 11 12.09 -6.60 -4.43
CA SER A 11 10.86 -7.04 -3.78
C SER A 11 9.65 -6.90 -4.70
N GLU A 12 8.60 -7.66 -4.37
CA GLU A 12 7.26 -7.52 -4.93
C GLU A 12 6.31 -7.72 -3.76
N LEU A 13 5.93 -6.61 -3.13
CA LEU A 13 5.13 -6.54 -1.90
C LEU A 13 4.00 -5.50 -2.06
N LEU A 14 3.65 -5.13 -3.29
CA LEU A 14 2.70 -4.06 -3.56
C LEU A 14 1.28 -4.62 -3.70
N GLY A 15 0.37 -4.10 -2.89
CA GLY A 15 -1.05 -4.37 -3.06
C GLY A 15 -1.71 -3.48 -4.11
N SER A 16 -3.02 -3.64 -4.29
CA SER A 16 -3.79 -2.83 -5.27
C SER A 16 -3.82 -1.33 -4.97
N LEU A 17 -3.58 -0.92 -3.71
CA LEU A 17 -3.43 0.47 -3.28
C LEU A 17 -1.95 0.84 -3.08
N GLY A 18 -1.00 0.03 -3.53
CA GLY A 18 0.44 0.24 -3.30
C GLY A 18 0.87 -0.30 -1.94
N ASP A 19 0.74 0.51 -0.90
CA ASP A 19 1.26 0.22 0.45
C ASP A 19 0.36 -0.69 1.32
N ASN A 20 -0.82 -1.11 0.84
CA ASN A 20 -1.78 -1.88 1.63
C ASN A 20 -1.36 -3.33 1.96
N GLU A 21 -0.18 -3.77 1.52
CA GLU A 21 0.47 -5.03 1.91
C GLU A 21 1.73 -4.80 2.77
N LEU A 22 1.88 -3.58 3.30
CA LEU A 22 2.94 -3.18 4.24
C LEU A 22 4.35 -3.26 3.64
N SER A 23 4.48 -2.96 2.35
CA SER A 23 5.79 -2.87 1.70
C SER A 23 6.73 -1.83 2.33
N PRO A 24 6.28 -0.66 2.85
CA PRO A 24 7.18 0.25 3.54
C PRO A 24 7.83 -0.42 4.74
N GLU A 25 7.04 -0.97 5.65
CA GLU A 25 7.51 -1.57 6.90
C GLU A 25 8.43 -2.79 6.66
N CYS A 26 8.12 -3.59 5.64
CA CYS A 26 8.97 -4.71 5.25
C CYS A 26 10.34 -4.27 4.71
N LEU A 27 10.37 -3.22 3.87
CA LEU A 27 11.62 -2.74 3.26
C LEU A 27 12.47 -1.94 4.25
N ASP A 28 11.85 -1.18 5.16
CA ASP A 28 12.52 -0.52 6.28
C ASP A 28 13.25 -1.54 7.16
N GLY A 29 12.57 -2.65 7.51
CA GLY A 29 13.17 -3.74 8.27
C GLY A 29 14.31 -4.44 7.54
N ALA A 30 14.27 -4.51 6.21
CA ALA A 30 15.30 -5.12 5.38
C ALA A 30 16.45 -4.17 5.02
N GLN A 31 16.31 -2.85 5.22
CA GLN A 31 17.25 -1.83 4.77
C GLN A 31 18.68 -2.03 5.32
N HIS A 32 18.83 -2.59 6.53
CA HIS A 32 20.14 -2.87 7.12
C HIS A 32 20.97 -3.89 6.31
N LEU A 33 20.31 -4.72 5.48
CA LEU A 33 20.93 -5.68 4.58
C LEU A 33 21.44 -5.02 3.27
N LEU A 34 21.01 -3.81 2.95
CA LEU A 34 21.37 -3.08 1.73
C LEU A 34 22.70 -2.33 1.94
N HIS A 35 23.56 -2.40 0.92
CA HIS A 35 24.80 -1.62 0.86
C HIS A 35 24.47 -0.11 0.90
N PRO A 36 25.31 0.78 1.49
CA PRO A 36 25.03 2.22 1.55
C PRO A 36 24.80 2.91 0.18
N HIS A 37 25.32 2.30 -0.90
CA HIS A 37 25.09 2.73 -2.29
C HIS A 37 24.26 1.71 -3.09
N GLY A 38 23.58 0.79 -2.39
CA GLY A 38 22.72 -0.21 -3.00
C GLY A 38 21.40 0.37 -3.47
N LEU A 39 20.73 -0.33 -4.37
CA LEU A 39 19.46 0.07 -4.98
C LEU A 39 18.31 -0.80 -4.49
N SER A 40 17.16 -0.19 -4.19
CA SER A 40 15.91 -0.93 -4.03
C SER A 40 15.14 -0.97 -5.35
N VAL A 41 14.53 -2.11 -5.66
CA VAL A 41 13.60 -2.29 -6.78
C VAL A 41 12.31 -2.90 -6.20
N PRO A 42 11.18 -2.16 -6.16
CA PRO A 42 11.01 -0.79 -6.65
C PRO A 42 11.68 0.27 -5.75
N ALA A 43 12.20 1.34 -6.37
CA ALA A 43 12.79 2.47 -5.65
C ALA A 43 11.75 3.45 -5.10
N SER A 44 10.53 3.45 -5.66
CA SER A 44 9.40 4.22 -5.13
C SER A 44 8.09 3.75 -5.73
N TYR A 45 7.00 4.08 -5.05
CA TYR A 45 5.63 3.86 -5.54
C TYR A 45 4.70 4.93 -4.99
N THR A 46 3.56 5.15 -5.65
CA THR A 46 2.59 6.19 -5.27
C THR A 46 1.16 5.70 -5.50
N SER A 47 0.37 5.65 -4.44
CA SER A 47 -1.04 5.31 -4.50
C SER A 47 -1.86 6.44 -5.13
N HIS A 48 -2.99 6.11 -5.77
CA HIS A 48 -3.85 7.08 -6.44
C HIS A 48 -5.32 6.81 -6.11
N LEU A 49 -6.11 7.88 -6.00
CA LEU A 49 -7.54 7.79 -5.69
C LEU A 49 -8.36 8.61 -6.69
N SER A 50 -9.50 8.04 -7.09
CA SER A 50 -10.48 8.69 -7.96
C SER A 50 -11.88 8.55 -7.34
N PRO A 51 -12.64 9.64 -7.16
CA PRO A 51 -14.03 9.53 -6.76
C PRO A 51 -14.84 8.87 -7.88
N LEU A 52 -15.76 7.99 -7.50
CA LEU A 52 -16.64 7.27 -8.41
C LEU A 52 -18.07 7.25 -7.92
N SER A 53 -19.01 7.04 -8.84
CA SER A 53 -20.39 6.70 -8.54
C SER A 53 -20.71 5.30 -9.06
N SER A 54 -21.28 4.46 -8.20
CA SER A 54 -21.79 3.14 -8.56
C SER A 54 -22.87 2.70 -7.57
N ALA A 55 -24.14 2.80 -7.99
CA ALA A 55 -25.25 2.27 -7.21
C ALA A 55 -25.14 0.75 -7.01
N LYS A 56 -24.57 0.04 -8.00
CA LYS A 56 -24.33 -1.41 -7.91
C LYS A 56 -23.33 -1.74 -6.81
N ALA A 57 -22.14 -1.13 -6.83
CA ALA A 57 -21.11 -1.40 -5.82
C ALA A 57 -21.60 -1.05 -4.41
N TRP A 58 -22.28 0.09 -4.26
CA TRP A 58 -22.87 0.49 -2.98
C TRP A 58 -23.90 -0.52 -2.46
N ALA A 59 -24.77 -1.04 -3.32
CA ALA A 59 -25.79 -2.02 -2.93
C ALA A 59 -25.17 -3.35 -2.48
N GLU A 60 -24.09 -3.79 -3.13
CA GLU A 60 -23.36 -5.00 -2.71
C GLU A 60 -22.72 -4.81 -1.33
N VAL A 61 -22.04 -3.68 -1.08
CA VAL A 61 -21.46 -3.38 0.24
C VAL A 61 -22.55 -3.27 1.31
N ARG A 62 -23.69 -2.63 1.00
CA ARG A 62 -24.84 -2.56 1.93
C ARG A 62 -25.37 -3.94 2.27
N LYS A 63 -25.53 -4.82 1.29
CA LYS A 63 -25.99 -6.19 1.50
C LYS A 63 -25.04 -6.96 2.43
N MET A 64 -23.73 -6.74 2.31
CA MET A 64 -22.73 -7.32 3.22
C MET A 64 -22.85 -6.76 4.64
N ALA A 65 -23.09 -5.46 4.78
CA ALA A 65 -23.34 -4.82 6.08
C ALA A 65 -24.58 -5.43 6.78
N ASP A 66 -25.68 -5.57 6.04
CA ASP A 66 -26.94 -6.10 6.56
C ASP A 66 -26.84 -7.59 6.93
N ALA A 67 -25.98 -8.35 6.23
CA ALA A 67 -25.73 -9.76 6.50
C ALA A 67 -24.85 -10.01 7.74
N GLY A 68 -24.42 -8.97 8.46
CA GLY A 68 -23.52 -9.09 9.60
C GLY A 68 -22.09 -9.51 9.20
N GLY A 69 -21.69 -9.25 7.95
CA GLY A 69 -20.34 -9.50 7.46
C GLY A 69 -19.27 -8.70 8.21
N ALA A 70 -18.01 -9.14 8.06
CA ALA A 70 -16.77 -8.64 8.68
C ALA A 70 -16.92 -7.33 9.48
N GLY A 71 -17.13 -7.47 10.81
CA GLY A 71 -17.08 -6.38 11.78
C GLY A 71 -18.38 -6.10 12.54
N GLY A 72 -19.55 -6.49 12.01
CA GLY A 72 -20.84 -6.09 12.59
C GLY A 72 -21.08 -4.57 12.53
N GLY A 73 -22.34 -4.13 12.55
CA GLY A 73 -22.69 -2.72 12.78
C GLY A 73 -22.02 -1.67 11.86
N GLY A 74 -21.92 -1.92 10.55
CA GLY A 74 -21.38 -0.94 9.60
C GLY A 74 -19.98 -1.24 9.05
N GLY A 75 -19.27 -2.21 9.61
CA GLY A 75 -17.88 -2.54 9.24
C GLY A 75 -17.63 -2.82 7.75
N ALA A 76 -18.65 -3.27 7.00
CA ALA A 76 -18.51 -3.47 5.56
C ALA A 76 -18.26 -2.16 4.78
N PHE A 77 -18.69 -0.99 5.27
CA PHE A 77 -18.39 0.31 4.65
C PHE A 77 -17.05 0.90 5.12
N GLU A 78 -16.43 0.33 6.14
CA GLU A 78 -15.22 0.83 6.79
C GLU A 78 -13.98 0.02 6.41
N CYS A 79 -14.06 -0.80 5.36
CA CYS A 79 -12.95 -1.59 4.84
C CYS A 79 -12.74 -1.41 3.33
N LEU A 80 -11.52 -1.67 2.88
CA LEU A 80 -11.14 -1.62 1.47
C LEU A 80 -11.47 -2.93 0.76
N TYR A 81 -11.83 -2.83 -0.52
CA TYR A 81 -12.13 -3.97 -1.37
C TYR A 81 -11.32 -3.93 -2.66
N VAL A 82 -10.77 -5.08 -3.04
CA VAL A 82 -10.22 -5.30 -4.38
C VAL A 82 -11.36 -5.76 -5.28
N VAL A 83 -11.77 -4.92 -6.23
CA VAL A 83 -12.89 -5.20 -7.13
C VAL A 83 -12.54 -4.76 -8.55
N ARG A 84 -12.86 -5.60 -9.54
CA ARG A 84 -12.91 -5.16 -10.93
C ARG A 84 -14.18 -4.33 -11.16
N LEU A 85 -14.06 -3.01 -11.18
CA LEU A 85 -15.19 -2.12 -11.40
C LEU A 85 -15.72 -2.24 -12.83
N HIS A 86 -16.99 -2.62 -12.97
CA HIS A 86 -17.67 -2.73 -14.27
C HIS A 86 -18.75 -1.65 -14.46
N ALA A 87 -19.74 -1.58 -13.55
CA ALA A 87 -20.85 -0.62 -13.63
C ALA A 87 -20.57 0.61 -12.74
N HIS A 88 -19.76 1.54 -13.24
CA HIS A 88 -19.36 2.74 -12.50
C HIS A 88 -19.16 3.94 -13.44
N ALA A 89 -19.17 5.14 -12.87
CA ALA A 89 -18.72 6.36 -13.50
C ALA A 89 -17.66 7.03 -12.62
N LEU A 90 -16.49 7.37 -13.19
CA LEU A 90 -15.50 8.20 -12.51
C LEU A 90 -15.98 9.65 -12.54
N LEU A 91 -15.88 10.34 -11.40
CA LEU A 91 -16.39 11.71 -11.23
C LEU A 91 -15.28 12.76 -11.39
N ALA A 92 -14.02 12.36 -11.27
CA ALA A 92 -12.84 13.16 -11.51
C ALA A 92 -11.67 12.25 -11.92
N PRO A 93 -10.58 12.77 -12.51
CA PRO A 93 -9.34 12.02 -12.71
C PRO A 93 -8.75 11.53 -11.38
N ALA A 94 -7.99 10.43 -11.42
CA ALA A 94 -7.24 9.98 -10.27
C ALA A 94 -6.17 11.00 -9.86
N GLN A 95 -5.99 11.20 -8.56
CA GLN A 95 -4.96 12.06 -7.99
C GLN A 95 -4.01 11.24 -7.11
N PRO A 96 -2.73 11.62 -7.03
CA PRO A 96 -1.77 10.95 -6.15
C PRO A 96 -2.18 11.12 -4.69
N LEU A 97 -1.90 10.10 -3.88
CA LEU A 97 -2.20 10.07 -2.45
C LEU A 97 -0.90 9.91 -1.64
N PHE A 98 -0.54 8.68 -1.28
CA PHE A 98 0.66 8.40 -0.47
C PHE A 98 1.81 7.94 -1.38
N ARG A 99 3.02 8.39 -1.07
CA ARG A 99 4.24 8.03 -1.78
C ARG A 99 5.29 7.56 -0.77
N PHE A 100 5.97 6.47 -1.13
CA PHE A 100 7.08 5.92 -0.38
C PHE A 100 8.29 5.72 -1.30
N GLU A 101 9.49 5.86 -0.74
CA GLU A 101 10.77 5.76 -1.44
C GLU A 101 11.68 4.78 -0.70
N HIS A 102 12.50 4.04 -1.45
CA HIS A 102 13.33 2.94 -0.94
C HIS A 102 14.73 3.02 -1.56
N PRO A 103 15.82 3.05 -0.78
CA PRO A 103 15.84 3.08 0.70
C PRO A 103 15.30 4.40 1.29
N ASP A 104 14.69 4.33 2.47
CA ASP A 104 14.28 5.51 3.24
C ASP A 104 15.50 6.09 3.98
N THR A 105 15.98 7.23 3.51
CA THR A 105 17.12 7.92 4.10
C THR A 105 16.80 8.58 5.45
N ALA A 106 15.53 8.87 5.74
CA ALA A 106 15.13 9.51 7.00
C ALA A 106 15.25 8.56 8.20
N LEU A 107 15.19 7.24 7.98
CA LEU A 107 15.42 6.24 9.03
C LEU A 107 16.81 6.35 9.67
N PHE A 108 17.82 6.82 8.93
CA PHE A 108 19.18 6.98 9.47
C PHE A 108 19.33 8.17 10.43
N GLU A 109 18.34 9.07 10.49
CA GLU A 109 18.40 10.28 11.33
C GLU A 109 17.68 10.13 12.68
N HIS A 110 16.95 9.03 12.91
CA HIS A 110 16.21 8.81 14.16
C HIS A 110 17.10 8.13 15.22
N PRO A 111 17.37 8.78 16.38
CA PRO A 111 18.36 8.31 17.36
C PRO A 111 18.04 6.97 18.05
N ASP A 112 16.83 6.44 17.87
CA ASP A 112 16.38 5.17 18.46
C ASP A 112 16.60 3.95 17.54
N THR A 113 17.24 4.12 16.37
CA THR A 113 17.45 3.04 15.38
C THR A 113 18.91 2.63 15.15
N ALA A 114 19.84 3.12 15.99
CA ALA A 114 21.26 2.75 15.97
C ALA A 114 21.62 1.68 17.02
#